data_AF-A0A523RBE5-F1
#
_entry.id   AF-A0A523RBE5-F1
#
_cell.length_a   1.000
_cell.length_b   1.000
_cell.length_c   1.000
_cell.angle_alpha   90.00
_cell.angle_beta   90.00
_cell.angle_gamma   90.00
#
_symmetry.space_group_name_H-M   'P 1'
#
loop_
_entity.id
_entity.type
_entity.pdbx_description
1 polymer ?
#
loop_
_entity_poly.entity_id
_entity_poly.type
_entity_poly.pdbx_seq_one_letter_code
_entity_poly.pdbx_strand_id
1 'polypeptide(L)'
;MNRKRLAFIIIIVIIVATGGIISTYLLYQIGFFFNPGNRYDWQNLDYMETPFINKSYINAWNEGYSESDNCPWGFTHNGLDFFFNHSAPVLAMAPGQVWSIDFVDTGAAENKYHIRISIRFSREIELRYGFEPWTNNENDARKQLEQLQIKVGDWVNNGDKIADFVAYNESAHIHFDIDLNGNQVCPKDYFSDDAYNKTMDLIHFYNSSWGMCYS
;
A
#
# COMPACT_ATOMS: atom_id res chain seq x y z
N MET A 1 48.50 14.88 -28.37
CA MET A 1 47.27 14.19 -28.83
C MET A 1 46.51 15.11 -29.79
N ASN A 2 46.06 14.62 -30.96
CA ASN A 2 45.30 15.45 -31.92
C ASN A 2 43.96 15.89 -31.29
N ARG A 3 43.56 17.16 -31.46
CA ARG A 3 42.29 17.72 -30.99
C ARG A 3 41.08 16.84 -31.31
N LYS A 4 41.07 16.18 -32.48
CA LYS A 4 40.02 15.22 -32.86
C LYS A 4 39.97 13.97 -31.96
N ARG A 5 41.14 13.43 -31.57
CA ARG A 5 41.23 12.29 -30.64
C ARG A 5 40.81 12.69 -29.22
N LEU A 6 41.21 13.88 -28.77
CA LEU A 6 40.78 14.42 -27.47
C LEU A 6 39.26 14.61 -27.42
N ALA A 7 38.67 15.23 -28.46
CA ALA A 7 37.22 15.43 -28.54
C ALA A 7 36.45 14.10 -28.54
N PHE A 8 36.93 13.09 -29.28
CA PHE A 8 36.32 11.76 -29.29
C PHE A 8 36.36 11.08 -27.91
N ILE A 9 37.49 11.14 -27.20
CA ILE A 9 37.60 10.62 -25.84
C ILE A 9 36.63 11.33 -24.89
N ILE A 10 36.53 12.66 -24.98
CA ILE A 10 35.60 13.45 -24.17
C ILE A 10 34.15 13.02 -24.44
N ILE A 11 33.76 12.83 -25.70
CA ILE A 11 32.40 12.37 -26.05
C ILE A 11 32.10 11.00 -25.45
N ILE A 12 33.04 10.04 -25.53
CA ILE A 12 32.86 8.72 -24.93
C ILE A 12 32.69 8.84 -23.41
N VAL A 13 33.52 9.64 -22.74
CA VAL A 13 33.43 9.85 -21.29
C VAL A 13 32.07 10.44 -20.91
N ILE A 14 31.57 11.41 -21.69
CA ILE A 14 30.24 11.99 -21.46
C ILE A 14 29.16 10.92 -21.63
N ILE A 15 29.18 10.13 -22.70
CA ILE A 15 28.18 9.08 -22.95
C ILE A 15 28.17 8.02 -21.84
N VAL A 16 29.34 7.59 -21.39
CA VAL A 16 29.46 6.60 -20.31
C VAL A 16 28.97 7.19 -18.98
N ALA A 17 29.32 8.45 -18.69
CA ALA A 17 28.88 9.13 -17.48
C ALA A 17 27.36 9.35 -17.47
N THR A 18 26.79 9.84 -18.57
CA THR A 18 25.33 10.04 -18.67
C THR A 18 24.59 8.71 -18.64
N GLY A 19 25.09 7.69 -19.34
CA GLY A 19 24.54 6.34 -19.28
C GLY A 19 24.54 5.78 -17.86
N GLY A 20 25.65 5.89 -17.13
CA GLY A 20 25.75 5.45 -15.74
C GLY A 20 24.79 6.18 -14.79
N ILE A 21 24.62 7.49 -14.95
CA ILE A 21 23.67 8.29 -14.16
C ILE A 21 22.23 7.85 -14.45
N ILE A 22 21.86 7.71 -15.73
CA ILE A 22 20.52 7.26 -16.13
C ILE A 22 20.23 5.86 -15.60
N SER A 23 21.16 4.92 -15.77
CA SER A 23 21.01 3.56 -15.24
C SER A 23 20.85 3.54 -13.72
N THR A 24 21.66 4.32 -12.99
CA THR A 24 21.57 4.40 -11.52
C THR A 24 20.23 4.99 -11.08
N TYR A 25 19.76 6.03 -11.77
CA TYR A 25 18.45 6.63 -11.51
C TYR A 25 17.31 5.63 -11.75
N LEU A 26 17.33 4.90 -12.86
CA LEU A 26 16.33 3.87 -13.16
C LEU A 26 16.35 2.75 -12.13
N LEU A 27 17.54 2.26 -11.73
CA LEU A 27 17.70 1.25 -10.69
C LEU A 27 17.15 1.73 -9.34
N TYR A 28 17.38 3.01 -9.00
CA TYR A 28 16.80 3.61 -7.81
C TYR A 28 15.27 3.65 -7.87
N GLN A 29 14.69 4.09 -9.00
CA GLN A 29 13.23 4.18 -9.20
C GLN A 29 12.52 2.83 -9.11
N ILE A 30 13.21 1.71 -9.42
CA ILE A 30 12.65 0.36 -9.25
C ILE A 30 12.98 -0.27 -7.90
N GLY A 31 13.57 0.49 -6.95
CA GLY A 31 13.90 -0.03 -5.63
C GLY A 31 15.11 -0.97 -5.58
N PHE A 32 15.93 -1.03 -6.63
CA PHE A 32 17.06 -1.97 -6.69
C PHE A 32 18.04 -1.78 -5.53
N PHE A 33 18.19 -0.54 -5.06
CA PHE A 33 19.05 -0.18 -3.93
C PHE A 33 18.30 -0.04 -2.61
N PHE A 34 17.05 -0.50 -2.52
CA PHE A 34 16.28 -0.44 -1.28
C PHE A 34 16.98 -1.27 -0.19
N ASN A 35 17.21 -0.64 0.95
CA ASN A 35 17.85 -1.26 2.10
C ASN A 35 17.34 -0.59 3.39
N PRO A 36 16.58 -1.29 4.24
CA PRO A 36 16.10 -0.74 5.50
C PRO A 36 17.18 -0.71 6.60
N GLY A 37 18.37 -1.24 6.33
CA GLY A 37 19.48 -1.28 7.29
C GLY A 37 19.09 -2.09 8.52
N ASN A 38 19.29 -1.49 9.70
CA ASN A 38 18.95 -2.11 10.99
C ASN A 38 17.61 -1.61 11.55
N ARG A 39 16.71 -1.08 10.72
CA ARG A 39 15.42 -0.52 11.18
C ARG A 39 14.45 -1.61 11.63
N TYR A 40 14.46 -2.75 10.93
CA TYR A 40 13.62 -3.92 11.20
C TYR A 40 14.17 -5.15 10.46
N ASP A 41 13.68 -6.34 10.81
CA ASP A 41 13.96 -7.55 10.03
C ASP A 41 13.15 -7.52 8.73
N TRP A 42 13.83 -7.30 7.62
CA TRP A 42 13.23 -7.14 6.29
C TRP A 42 13.19 -8.43 5.48
N GLN A 43 13.75 -9.52 6.02
CA GLN A 43 13.78 -10.82 5.35
C GLN A 43 12.51 -11.62 5.60
N ASN A 44 11.81 -11.32 6.69
CA ASN A 44 10.62 -12.03 7.12
C ASN A 44 9.55 -11.03 7.55
N LEU A 45 8.41 -11.00 6.86
CA LEU A 45 7.23 -10.24 7.26
C LEU A 45 6.18 -11.23 7.72
N ASP A 46 6.10 -11.46 9.03
CA ASP A 46 5.13 -12.36 9.69
C ASP A 46 4.54 -11.71 10.96
N TYR A 47 4.56 -10.38 11.01
CA TYR A 47 4.19 -9.59 12.18
C TYR A 47 3.35 -8.36 11.83
N MET A 48 2.61 -8.40 10.72
CA MET A 48 1.68 -7.31 10.43
C MET A 48 0.59 -7.19 11.50
N GLU A 49 0.24 -5.96 11.85
CA GLU A 49 -0.88 -5.62 12.72
C GLU A 49 -2.12 -5.19 11.93
N THR A 50 -3.23 -4.89 12.61
CA THR A 50 -4.44 -4.34 11.97
C THR A 50 -4.30 -2.85 11.66
N PRO A 51 -4.92 -2.33 10.57
CA PRO A 51 -4.80 -0.92 10.20
C PRO A 51 -5.67 0.01 11.06
N PHE A 52 -6.44 -0.51 12.01
CA PHE A 52 -7.32 0.24 12.89
C PHE A 52 -6.94 0.05 14.36
N ILE A 53 -7.20 1.08 15.18
CA ILE A 53 -6.98 1.02 16.64
C ILE A 53 -8.06 0.20 17.35
N ASN A 54 -9.31 0.32 16.90
CA ASN A 54 -10.46 -0.34 17.53
C ASN A 54 -11.41 -0.88 16.47
N LYS A 55 -11.83 -2.15 16.64
CA LYS A 55 -12.81 -2.78 15.76
C LYS A 55 -14.13 -2.01 15.65
N SER A 56 -14.47 -1.19 16.64
CA SER A 56 -15.68 -0.35 16.61
C SER A 56 -15.65 0.74 15.53
N TYR A 57 -14.49 1.01 14.93
CA TYR A 57 -14.39 1.91 13.77
C TYR A 57 -14.85 1.23 12.48
N ILE A 58 -14.75 -0.10 12.44
CA ILE A 58 -15.21 -0.90 11.31
C ILE A 58 -16.72 -1.11 11.40
N ASN A 59 -17.39 -1.03 10.26
CA ASN A 59 -18.86 -1.10 10.18
C ASN A 59 -19.39 -2.26 9.35
N ALA A 60 -18.54 -2.84 8.50
CA ALA A 60 -18.85 -3.97 7.67
C ALA A 60 -17.56 -4.72 7.30
N TRP A 61 -17.75 -5.96 6.88
CA TRP A 61 -16.75 -6.73 6.15
C TRP A 61 -17.45 -7.31 4.93
N ASN A 62 -17.31 -6.65 3.78
CA ASN A 62 -18.02 -7.06 2.57
C ASN A 62 -17.17 -7.94 1.65
N GLU A 63 -15.84 -7.82 1.73
CA GLU A 63 -14.91 -8.51 0.85
C GLU A 63 -13.54 -8.71 1.50
N GLY A 64 -12.92 -9.85 1.19
CA GLY A 64 -11.55 -10.21 1.56
C GLY A 64 -10.76 -10.57 0.31
N TYR A 65 -9.64 -11.28 0.45
CA TYR A 65 -8.84 -11.67 -0.71
C TYR A 65 -9.48 -12.87 -1.44
N SER A 66 -9.54 -12.84 -2.76
CA SER A 66 -9.93 -14.00 -3.58
C SER A 66 -9.28 -13.99 -4.96
N GLU A 67 -8.78 -15.15 -5.38
CA GLU A 67 -8.25 -15.38 -6.74
C GLU A 67 -9.36 -15.67 -7.77
N SER A 68 -10.58 -15.98 -7.33
CA SER A 68 -11.72 -16.34 -8.19
C SER A 68 -13.06 -15.78 -7.70
N ASP A 69 -14.12 -16.03 -8.47
CA ASP A 69 -15.51 -15.72 -8.08
C ASP A 69 -16.12 -16.75 -7.11
N ASN A 70 -15.39 -17.82 -6.79
CA ASN A 70 -15.80 -18.84 -5.83
C ASN A 70 -15.53 -18.40 -4.38
N CYS A 71 -16.07 -17.24 -4.03
CA CYS A 71 -15.97 -16.61 -2.73
C CYS A 71 -17.33 -15.97 -2.38
N PRO A 72 -17.59 -15.62 -1.11
CA PRO A 72 -18.89 -15.11 -0.71
C PRO A 72 -19.35 -13.81 -1.39
N TRP A 73 -18.42 -12.98 -1.86
CA TRP A 73 -18.73 -11.73 -2.58
C TRP A 73 -18.82 -11.90 -4.10
N GLY A 74 -18.44 -13.06 -4.65
CA GLY A 74 -18.73 -13.45 -6.04
C GLY A 74 -17.83 -12.82 -7.12
N PHE A 75 -16.66 -12.30 -6.77
CA PHE A 75 -15.68 -11.79 -7.73
C PHE A 75 -14.24 -11.86 -7.18
N THR A 76 -13.24 -11.86 -8.07
CA THR A 76 -11.83 -11.75 -7.70
C THR A 76 -11.59 -10.42 -6.99
N HIS A 77 -10.99 -10.46 -5.81
CA HIS A 77 -10.63 -9.27 -5.04
C HIS A 77 -9.20 -9.42 -4.52
N ASN A 78 -8.35 -8.44 -4.80
CA ASN A 78 -6.89 -8.56 -4.67
C ASN A 78 -6.36 -8.01 -3.34
N GLY A 79 -7.23 -7.77 -2.35
CA GLY A 79 -6.87 -7.21 -1.06
C GLY A 79 -7.91 -7.49 0.02
N LEU A 80 -7.88 -6.71 1.09
CA LEU A 80 -8.80 -6.72 2.21
C LEU A 80 -9.43 -5.34 2.35
N ASP A 81 -10.75 -5.28 2.48
CA ASP A 81 -11.46 -4.00 2.60
C ASP A 81 -11.98 -3.79 4.02
N PHE A 82 -11.43 -2.78 4.67
CA PHE A 82 -11.82 -2.36 6.01
C PHE A 82 -12.80 -1.19 5.89
N PHE A 83 -14.11 -1.44 6.02
CA PHE A 83 -15.15 -0.42 5.88
C PHE A 83 -15.33 0.40 7.16
N PHE A 84 -15.27 1.73 7.07
CA PHE A 84 -15.29 2.61 8.25
C PHE A 84 -16.61 3.39 8.37
N ASN A 85 -17.11 3.50 9.61
CA ASN A 85 -18.32 4.28 9.93
C ASN A 85 -18.16 5.80 9.78
N HIS A 86 -16.94 6.28 10.02
CA HIS A 86 -16.62 7.69 10.17
C HIS A 86 -15.11 7.87 9.99
N SER A 87 -14.66 9.13 9.99
CA SER A 87 -13.24 9.43 10.01
C SER A 87 -12.53 8.75 11.17
N ALA A 88 -11.51 7.95 10.87
CA ALA A 88 -10.81 7.13 11.85
C ALA A 88 -9.30 7.11 11.58
N PRO A 89 -8.46 7.01 12.63
CA PRO A 89 -7.03 6.88 12.45
C PRO A 89 -6.69 5.54 11.77
N VAL A 90 -5.85 5.61 10.73
CA VAL A 90 -5.29 4.45 10.03
C VAL A 90 -3.84 4.28 10.42
N LEU A 91 -3.45 3.05 10.75
CA LEU A 91 -2.11 2.69 11.19
C LEU A 91 -1.34 1.96 10.09
N ALA A 92 -0.02 2.15 10.06
CA ALA A 92 0.88 1.27 9.33
C ALA A 92 0.82 -0.13 9.96
N MET A 93 0.54 -1.14 9.15
CA MET A 93 0.42 -2.53 9.58
C MET A 93 1.80 -3.18 9.75
N ALA A 94 2.84 -2.64 9.12
CA ALA A 94 4.22 -3.11 9.23
C ALA A 94 5.18 -1.92 9.10
N PRO A 95 6.44 -2.05 9.53
CA PRO A 95 7.43 -1.02 9.29
C PRO A 95 7.78 -0.94 7.80
N GLY A 96 8.27 0.21 7.35
CA GLY A 96 8.72 0.35 5.98
C GLY A 96 9.02 1.80 5.60
N GLN A 97 9.43 1.99 4.35
CA GLN A 97 9.58 3.33 3.80
C GLN A 97 8.37 3.66 2.93
N VAL A 98 7.78 4.84 3.12
CA VAL A 98 6.74 5.37 2.24
C VAL A 98 7.36 5.59 0.86
N TRP A 99 6.98 4.73 -0.08
CA TRP A 99 7.57 4.66 -1.41
C TRP A 99 6.85 5.57 -2.40
N SER A 100 5.52 5.54 -2.40
CA SER A 100 4.69 6.43 -3.20
C SER A 100 3.44 6.87 -2.45
N ILE A 101 2.94 8.04 -2.84
CA ILE A 101 1.63 8.56 -2.47
C ILE A 101 1.04 9.11 -3.76
N ASP A 102 -0.03 8.48 -4.24
CA ASP A 102 -0.63 8.77 -5.54
C ASP A 102 -2.08 9.23 -5.36
N PHE A 103 -2.41 10.39 -5.93
CA PHE A 103 -3.80 10.83 -6.09
C PHE A 103 -4.33 10.24 -7.39
N VAL A 104 -5.32 9.36 -7.32
CA VAL A 104 -5.81 8.62 -8.48
C VAL A 104 -7.24 9.04 -8.83
N ASP A 105 -7.47 9.29 -10.12
CA ASP A 105 -8.77 9.48 -10.76
C ASP A 105 -9.04 8.25 -11.65
N THR A 106 -10.03 7.43 -11.28
CA THR A 106 -10.39 6.20 -12.00
C THR A 106 -11.28 6.47 -13.22
N GLY A 107 -11.85 7.66 -13.34
CA GLY A 107 -12.89 7.98 -14.33
C GLY A 107 -14.23 7.29 -14.08
N ALA A 108 -14.37 6.57 -12.96
CA ALA A 108 -15.58 5.84 -12.63
C ALA A 108 -16.77 6.77 -12.28
N ALA A 109 -17.98 6.22 -12.39
CA ALA A 109 -19.21 6.94 -12.04
C ALA A 109 -19.41 7.04 -10.52
N GLU A 110 -18.82 6.14 -9.75
CA GLU A 110 -18.80 6.11 -8.28
C GLU A 110 -17.37 5.86 -7.82
N ASN A 111 -17.04 6.32 -6.61
CA ASN A 111 -15.71 6.22 -6.03
C ASN A 111 -14.59 6.63 -7.01
N LYS A 112 -14.81 7.75 -7.70
CA LYS A 112 -13.92 8.21 -8.76
C LYS A 112 -12.51 8.54 -8.26
N TYR A 113 -12.40 9.02 -7.04
CA TYR A 113 -11.13 9.52 -6.47
C TYR A 113 -10.71 8.74 -5.23
N HIS A 114 -9.45 8.30 -5.21
CA HIS A 114 -8.83 7.61 -4.09
C HIS A 114 -7.34 7.98 -3.96
N ILE A 115 -6.77 7.80 -2.77
CA ILE A 115 -5.35 8.01 -2.49
C ILE A 115 -4.69 6.65 -2.32
N ARG A 116 -3.65 6.36 -3.09
CA ARG A 116 -2.86 5.13 -2.93
C ARG A 116 -1.56 5.44 -2.22
N ILE A 117 -1.23 4.63 -1.23
CA ILE A 117 0.04 4.70 -0.51
C ILE A 117 0.72 3.35 -0.63
N SER A 118 1.94 3.34 -1.13
CA SER A 118 2.82 2.17 -1.07
C SER A 118 3.85 2.37 0.02
N ILE A 119 3.93 1.43 0.96
CA ILE A 119 4.97 1.35 1.99
C ILE A 119 5.84 0.13 1.66
N ARG A 120 7.09 0.38 1.28
CA ARG A 120 8.03 -0.67 0.91
C ARG A 120 8.66 -1.28 2.15
N PHE A 121 8.46 -2.58 2.33
CA PHE A 121 9.03 -3.36 3.42
C PHE A 121 10.39 -3.96 3.04
N SER A 122 10.49 -4.58 1.86
CA SER A 122 11.72 -5.15 1.30
C SER A 122 11.86 -4.80 -0.18
N ARG A 123 12.84 -5.38 -0.89
CA ARG A 123 12.93 -5.19 -2.35
C ARG A 123 11.77 -5.84 -3.09
N GLU A 124 11.19 -6.88 -2.49
CA GLU A 124 10.17 -7.73 -3.07
C GLU A 124 8.76 -7.44 -2.55
N ILE A 125 8.64 -6.84 -1.35
CA ILE A 125 7.37 -6.68 -0.63
C ILE A 125 7.00 -5.21 -0.49
N GLU A 126 5.81 -4.86 -0.96
CA GLU A 126 5.14 -3.58 -0.68
C GLU A 126 3.79 -3.81 -0.01
N LEU A 127 3.51 -3.01 1.02
CA LEU A 127 2.21 -2.88 1.64
C LEU A 127 1.47 -1.72 0.98
N ARG A 128 0.31 -1.99 0.39
CA ARG A 128 -0.45 -0.96 -0.32
C ARG A 128 -1.74 -0.64 0.40
N TYR A 129 -2.01 0.65 0.52
CA TYR A 129 -3.22 1.20 1.12
C TYR A 129 -3.94 2.05 0.09
N GLY A 130 -5.11 1.61 -0.35
CA GLY A 130 -6.10 2.40 -1.06
C GLY A 130 -7.02 3.09 -0.05
N PHE A 131 -6.85 4.40 0.13
CA PHE A 131 -7.80 5.22 0.87
C PHE A 131 -8.94 5.56 -0.08
N GLU A 132 -10.07 4.86 0.09
CA GLU A 132 -11.23 4.95 -0.79
C GLU A 132 -12.38 5.64 -0.07
N PRO A 133 -12.39 6.99 -0.03
CA PRO A 133 -13.36 7.76 0.74
C PRO A 133 -14.78 7.69 0.12
N TRP A 134 -14.93 7.00 -1.02
CA TRP A 134 -16.14 6.78 -1.79
C TRP A 134 -16.79 8.09 -2.24
N THR A 135 -16.02 8.91 -2.97
CA THR A 135 -16.47 10.23 -3.45
C THR A 135 -16.21 10.44 -4.94
N ASN A 136 -17.08 11.25 -5.56
CA ASN A 136 -16.91 11.77 -6.92
C ASN A 136 -16.50 13.25 -6.93
N ASN A 137 -16.30 13.83 -5.74
CA ASN A 137 -15.89 15.23 -5.57
C ASN A 137 -14.39 15.29 -5.30
N GLU A 138 -13.63 15.89 -6.23
CA GLU A 138 -12.18 16.01 -6.12
C GLU A 138 -11.75 16.74 -4.82
N ASN A 139 -12.52 17.74 -4.37
CA ASN A 139 -12.20 18.47 -3.14
C ASN A 139 -12.29 17.58 -1.90
N ASP A 140 -13.17 16.57 -1.92
CA ASP A 140 -13.32 15.63 -0.83
C ASP A 140 -12.16 14.64 -0.77
N ALA A 141 -11.70 14.16 -1.93
CA ALA A 141 -10.46 13.37 -2.00
C ALA A 141 -9.21 14.19 -1.64
N ARG A 142 -9.16 15.49 -1.96
CA ARG A 142 -8.06 16.36 -1.53
C ARG A 142 -8.00 16.54 -0.01
N LYS A 143 -9.15 16.59 0.67
CA LYS A 143 -9.18 16.56 2.15
C LYS A 143 -8.58 15.27 2.69
N GLN A 144 -8.83 14.12 2.06
CA GLN A 144 -8.18 12.87 2.45
C GLN A 144 -6.64 12.96 2.32
N LEU A 145 -6.13 13.59 1.26
CA LEU A 145 -4.69 13.82 1.09
C LEU A 145 -4.11 14.75 2.17
N GLU A 146 -4.87 15.76 2.59
CA GLU A 146 -4.49 16.67 3.69
C GLU A 146 -4.48 15.96 5.06
N GLN A 147 -5.15 14.82 5.21
CA GLN A 147 -5.15 14.04 6.45
C GLN A 147 -3.96 13.06 6.57
N LEU A 148 -3.09 12.96 5.55
CA LEU A 148 -1.89 12.13 5.65
C LEU A 148 -0.91 12.72 6.66
N GLN A 149 -0.35 11.85 7.50
CA GLN A 149 0.68 12.21 8.50
C GLN A 149 2.09 11.80 8.06
N ILE A 150 2.22 11.36 6.81
CA ILE A 150 3.44 10.88 6.19
C ILE A 150 3.65 11.55 4.83
N LYS A 151 4.90 11.52 4.36
CA LYS A 151 5.28 11.90 2.99
C LYS A 151 6.21 10.84 2.40
N VAL A 152 6.34 10.85 1.07
CA VAL A 152 7.27 9.98 0.35
C VAL A 152 8.69 10.13 0.91
N GLY A 153 9.32 8.99 1.19
CA GLY A 153 10.65 8.87 1.77
C GLY A 153 10.67 8.72 3.30
N ASP A 154 9.56 9.01 3.99
CA ASP A 154 9.46 8.79 5.43
C ASP A 154 9.55 7.30 5.77
N TRP A 155 10.06 7.00 6.97
CA TRP A 155 10.06 5.66 7.54
C TRP A 155 8.98 5.58 8.60
N VAL A 156 8.17 4.53 8.53
CA VAL A 156 7.15 4.22 9.54
C VAL A 156 7.53 2.93 10.27
N ASN A 157 7.09 2.83 11.51
CA ASN A 157 7.10 1.60 12.30
C ASN A 157 5.71 0.97 12.29
N ASN A 158 5.66 -0.29 12.69
CA ASN A 158 4.39 -0.97 12.94
C ASN A 158 3.57 -0.19 14.00
N GLY A 159 2.31 0.09 13.69
CA GLY A 159 1.39 0.83 14.56
C GLY A 159 1.51 2.36 14.48
N ASP A 160 2.46 2.91 13.72
CA ASP A 160 2.53 4.36 13.50
C ASP A 160 1.27 4.82 12.74
N LYS A 161 0.67 5.92 13.19
CA LYS A 161 -0.47 6.52 12.49
C LYS A 161 -0.01 7.14 11.17
N ILE A 162 -0.59 6.69 10.05
CA ILE A 162 -0.24 7.17 8.71
C ILE A 162 -1.22 8.22 8.19
N ALA A 163 -2.47 8.20 8.66
CA ALA A 163 -3.49 9.15 8.25
C ALA A 163 -4.69 9.15 9.21
N ASP A 164 -5.52 10.19 9.11
CA ASP A 164 -6.94 10.08 9.44
C ASP A 164 -7.73 9.77 8.14
N PHE A 165 -8.44 8.65 8.11
CA PHE A 165 -9.36 8.34 7.01
C PHE A 165 -10.56 9.29 7.05
N VAL A 166 -11.12 9.61 5.88
CA VAL A 166 -12.29 10.47 5.72
C VAL A 166 -13.33 9.69 4.92
N ALA A 167 -14.35 9.18 5.60
CA ALA A 167 -15.45 8.44 4.98
C ALA A 167 -16.59 9.39 4.56
N TYR A 168 -17.02 9.36 3.29
CA TYR A 168 -18.16 10.15 2.82
C TYR A 168 -19.48 9.36 2.69
N ASN A 169 -19.45 8.03 2.80
CA ASN A 169 -20.63 7.17 2.90
C ASN A 169 -20.25 5.78 3.45
N GLU A 170 -21.22 4.88 3.52
CA GLU A 170 -21.10 3.53 4.08
C GLU A 170 -20.21 2.57 3.30
N SER A 171 -19.96 2.83 2.02
CA SER A 171 -19.03 2.04 1.18
C SER A 171 -17.58 2.50 1.30
N ALA A 172 -17.31 3.60 2.04
CA ALA A 172 -15.96 4.10 2.22
C ALA A 172 -15.12 3.12 3.06
N HIS A 173 -13.97 2.74 2.52
CA HIS A 173 -13.11 1.74 3.13
C HIS A 173 -11.62 2.04 2.88
N ILE A 174 -10.77 1.31 3.59
CA ILE A 174 -9.36 1.16 3.26
C ILE A 174 -9.19 -0.18 2.56
N HIS A 175 -8.81 -0.14 1.29
CA HIS A 175 -8.35 -1.32 0.55
C HIS A 175 -6.90 -1.58 0.93
N PHE A 176 -6.59 -2.77 1.41
CA PHE A 176 -5.23 -3.16 1.79
C PHE A 176 -4.77 -4.40 1.03
N ASP A 177 -3.60 -4.34 0.42
CA ASP A 177 -3.03 -5.49 -0.27
C ASP A 177 -1.51 -5.62 -0.05
N ILE A 178 -1.01 -6.84 -0.23
CA ILE A 178 0.41 -7.15 -0.27
C ILE A 178 0.81 -7.39 -1.71
N ASP A 179 1.72 -6.55 -2.21
CA ASP A 179 2.38 -6.76 -3.48
C ASP A 179 3.70 -7.51 -3.27
N LEU A 180 3.77 -8.75 -3.77
CA LEU A 180 4.98 -9.56 -3.80
C LEU A 180 5.50 -9.64 -5.24
N ASN A 181 6.60 -8.93 -5.51
CA ASN A 181 7.24 -8.86 -6.83
C ASN A 181 6.27 -8.50 -7.97
N GLY A 182 5.35 -7.57 -7.74
CA GLY A 182 4.36 -7.11 -8.71
C GLY A 182 3.07 -7.93 -8.74
N ASN A 183 2.86 -8.88 -7.81
CA ASN A 183 1.65 -9.70 -7.75
C ASN A 183 0.97 -9.57 -6.40
N GLN A 184 -0.35 -9.38 -6.40
CA GLN A 184 -1.14 -9.36 -5.18
C GLN A 184 -1.32 -10.77 -4.61
N VAL A 185 -0.97 -10.94 -3.34
CA VAL A 185 -1.04 -12.22 -2.64
C VAL A 185 -1.95 -12.13 -1.42
N CYS A 186 -2.48 -13.28 -0.99
CA CYS A 186 -3.26 -13.38 0.24
C CYS A 186 -2.43 -12.84 1.44
N PRO A 187 -2.94 -11.84 2.18
CA PRO A 187 -2.18 -11.25 3.29
C PRO A 187 -2.05 -12.13 4.54
N LYS A 188 -2.78 -13.26 4.61
CA LYS A 188 -2.87 -14.13 5.80
C LYS A 188 -1.51 -14.48 6.39
N ASP A 189 -0.56 -14.90 5.56
CA ASP A 189 0.72 -15.43 6.02
C ASP A 189 1.68 -14.33 6.51
N TYR A 190 1.29 -13.06 6.36
CA TYR A 190 2.10 -11.90 6.76
C TYR A 190 1.64 -11.30 8.10
N PHE A 191 0.47 -11.68 8.60
CA PHE A 191 -0.06 -11.21 9.88
C PHE A 191 0.68 -11.82 11.07
N SER A 192 0.78 -11.03 12.15
CA SER A 192 1.03 -11.60 13.48
C SER A 192 -0.14 -12.49 13.89
N ASP A 193 0.08 -13.48 14.75
CA ASP A 193 -0.99 -14.34 15.27
C ASP A 193 -2.14 -13.52 15.90
N ASP A 194 -1.80 -12.47 16.65
CA ASP A 194 -2.77 -11.60 17.31
C ASP A 194 -3.60 -10.81 16.30
N ALA A 195 -2.96 -10.22 15.29
CA ALA A 195 -3.65 -9.45 14.25
C ALA A 195 -4.47 -10.33 13.29
N TYR A 196 -3.97 -11.54 12.98
CA TYR A 196 -4.75 -12.54 12.26
C TYR A 196 -6.03 -12.89 13.03
N ASN A 197 -5.92 -13.20 14.32
CA ASN A 197 -7.07 -13.54 15.16
C ASN A 197 -8.05 -12.36 15.28
N LYS A 198 -7.56 -11.13 15.50
CA LYS A 198 -8.40 -9.91 15.51
C LYS A 198 -9.16 -9.71 14.20
N THR A 199 -8.50 -9.98 13.07
CA THR A 199 -9.12 -9.83 11.74
C THR A 199 -10.13 -10.94 11.48
N MET A 200 -9.83 -12.18 11.85
CA MET A 200 -10.80 -13.29 11.78
C MET A 200 -12.00 -13.08 12.70
N ASP A 201 -11.79 -12.55 13.91
CA ASP A 201 -12.87 -12.18 14.83
C ASP A 201 -13.77 -11.09 14.23
N LEU A 202 -13.19 -10.10 13.55
CA LEU A 202 -13.92 -9.07 12.81
C LEU A 202 -14.72 -9.66 11.64
N ILE A 203 -14.10 -10.53 10.84
CA ILE A 203 -14.76 -11.25 9.74
C ILE A 203 -15.95 -12.03 10.28
N HIS A 204 -15.75 -12.87 11.29
CA HIS A 204 -16.80 -13.71 11.85
C HIS A 204 -17.89 -12.94 12.59
N PHE A 205 -17.60 -11.72 13.07
CA PHE A 205 -18.60 -10.84 13.66
C PHE A 205 -19.65 -10.42 12.62
N TYR A 206 -19.23 -10.13 11.38
CA TYR A 206 -20.14 -9.77 10.28
C TYR A 206 -20.63 -10.99 9.49
N ASN A 207 -19.76 -11.99 9.30
CA ASN A 207 -20.00 -13.15 8.46
C ASN A 207 -19.37 -14.41 9.09
N SER A 208 -20.13 -15.13 9.90
CA SER A 208 -19.62 -16.21 10.77
C SER A 208 -18.99 -17.42 10.08
N SER A 209 -19.20 -17.61 8.77
CA SER A 209 -18.64 -18.72 7.99
C SER A 209 -17.51 -18.33 7.04
N TRP A 210 -17.12 -17.05 7.02
CA TRP A 210 -16.17 -16.55 6.02
C TRP A 210 -14.72 -16.71 6.48
N GLY A 211 -13.84 -17.05 5.53
CA GLY A 211 -12.39 -16.90 5.65
C GLY A 211 -11.89 -15.52 5.21
N MET A 212 -10.62 -15.23 5.52
CA MET A 212 -9.91 -14.04 5.05
C MET A 212 -9.52 -14.11 3.57
N CYS A 213 -9.14 -15.30 3.09
CA CYS A 213 -8.65 -15.53 1.73
C CYS A 213 -9.33 -16.75 1.10
N TYR A 214 -9.60 -16.66 -0.20
CA TYR A 214 -10.16 -17.72 -1.04
C TYR A 214 -9.32 -17.89 -2.31
N SER A 215 -9.36 -19.09 -2.89
CA SER A 215 -8.67 -19.47 -4.12
C SER A 215 -9.66 -20.09 -5.10
#